data_AF-G7IUA9-F1
#
_entry.id   AF-G7IUA9-F1
#
_cell.length_a   1.000
_cell.length_b   1.000
_cell.length_c   1.000
_cell.angle_alpha   90.00
_cell.angle_beta   90.00
_cell.angle_gamma   90.00
#
_symmetry.space_group_name_H-M   'P 1'
#
loop_
_entity.id
_entity.type
_entity.pdbx_description
1 polymer ?
#
loop_
_entity_poly.entity_id
_entity_poly.type
_entity_poly.pdbx_seq_one_letter_code
_entity_poly.pdbx_strand_id
1 'polypeptide(L)'
;MSKPRNFFFFKPSPPKSSSPLPSPQNKTFSDAIVDENIETARTLITKWNTVSTSSNHSNSLFTNTRQEAKRYLKAVKSLQSAMMYLVARDSTSKKLVEAQSLMQLAIKKLENEFYGILSQNRDRFDSESISFRSSTDRRSSSSDEEFSDDDGSSLAADSVSMSAVADLKAIAECMIFTGYSKECVNIYLIVRKSIMDEALYNLGVENLSFSQIQKMDWEMLEYKMKCWLNAVKVAVNTLFHGERILCNYIFDSPEKNNIGESCFADICRESALMLFAFPENVAKCKKTPEKMFRTLDLYEAISENWNQIESIFSSESNSPIRSQVVASQVRLGETVRTMLTDFESAIQKESSKIPVPGGGIHPLTRYVMNYIALLADYSEAIGDIVSDWPQTPVPESYYKSPIHDEDNPPSEIAKRLSWLILVVLCKLDGKAEFYKDVALSYLFLANNMQYVVVKVRKSNLRFILGEDWLLKHEMKVKEYVTKYERMAWSKVLSSIPENPTVEKASENFQGFNVEFDEAFRMQYLWVVPDLELRNEIKESLVSKIVFKYREFYVKFRVGLDSVIRYSPEDLKEYLSEILRGPDGVKDS
;
A
#
# COMPACT_ATOMS: atom_id res chain seq x y z
N MET A 1 4.71 -61.03 -44.09
CA MET A 1 6.14 -61.41 -44.21
C MET A 1 6.74 -61.28 -42.82
N SER A 2 6.62 -62.29 -41.96
CA SER A 2 7.42 -63.52 -41.88
C SER A 2 8.42 -63.42 -40.72
N LYS A 3 7.93 -63.89 -39.57
CA LYS A 3 8.65 -64.52 -38.45
C LYS A 3 9.73 -65.51 -38.95
N PRO A 4 10.75 -65.92 -38.15
CA PRO A 4 10.46 -66.71 -36.95
C PRO A 4 11.39 -66.62 -35.74
N ARG A 5 10.79 -67.09 -34.63
CA ARG A 5 11.40 -67.64 -33.40
C ARG A 5 12.32 -68.81 -33.73
N ASN A 6 13.37 -69.01 -32.93
CA ASN A 6 13.92 -70.35 -32.69
C ASN A 6 14.21 -70.56 -31.20
N PHE A 7 13.57 -71.58 -30.66
CA PHE A 7 13.90 -72.27 -29.42
C PHE A 7 15.09 -73.21 -29.69
N PHE A 8 16.03 -73.34 -28.75
CA PHE A 8 16.83 -74.55 -28.63
C PHE A 8 16.97 -74.98 -27.16
N PHE A 9 16.63 -76.25 -26.94
CA PHE A 9 16.71 -77.01 -25.70
C PHE A 9 18.16 -77.48 -25.43
N PHE A 10 18.38 -77.78 -24.15
CA PHE A 10 19.56 -78.31 -23.47
C PHE A 10 20.39 -79.39 -24.20
N LYS A 11 21.71 -79.37 -23.97
CA LYS A 11 22.59 -80.55 -23.98
C LYS A 11 23.20 -80.77 -22.59
N PRO A 12 23.42 -82.02 -22.13
CA PRO A 12 23.89 -82.34 -20.78
C PRO A 12 25.42 -82.26 -20.65
N SER A 13 25.87 -82.01 -19.43
CA SER A 13 27.26 -81.84 -18.98
C SER A 13 28.13 -83.10 -19.09
N PRO A 14 29.46 -82.96 -19.30
CA PRO A 14 30.47 -83.93 -18.86
C PRO A 14 31.16 -83.47 -17.54
N PRO A 15 31.94 -84.33 -16.87
CA PRO A 15 31.88 -84.51 -15.42
C PRO A 15 32.76 -83.57 -14.59
N LYS A 16 32.37 -83.50 -13.32
CA LYS A 16 33.07 -82.87 -12.19
C LYS A 16 34.57 -83.14 -12.23
N SER A 17 35.36 -82.09 -12.47
CA SER A 17 36.73 -82.02 -11.98
C SER A 17 36.75 -81.24 -10.66
N SER A 18 37.55 -81.76 -9.75
CA SER A 18 37.79 -81.35 -8.38
C SER A 18 37.79 -79.84 -8.13
N SER A 19 37.01 -79.43 -7.14
CA SER A 19 37.14 -78.17 -6.40
C SER A 19 38.59 -77.88 -6.00
N PRO A 20 39.14 -76.69 -6.32
CA PRO A 20 40.15 -76.09 -5.46
C PRO A 20 39.44 -75.53 -4.22
N LEU A 21 40.04 -75.72 -3.04
CA LEU A 21 39.63 -75.07 -1.80
C LEU A 21 39.43 -73.55 -2.01
N PRO A 22 38.50 -72.90 -1.28
CA PRO A 22 38.40 -71.45 -1.32
C PRO A 22 39.72 -70.87 -0.81
N SER A 23 40.42 -70.17 -1.68
CA SER A 23 41.52 -69.28 -1.30
C SER A 23 41.00 -68.32 -0.23
N PRO A 24 41.76 -67.99 0.83
CA PRO A 24 41.31 -66.98 1.78
C PRO A 24 41.08 -65.70 0.97
N GLN A 25 39.86 -65.17 1.01
CA GLN A 25 39.60 -63.83 0.49
C GLN A 25 40.54 -62.90 1.25
N ASN A 26 41.60 -62.43 0.57
CA ASN A 26 42.49 -61.42 1.14
C ASN A 26 41.61 -60.18 1.39
N LYS A 27 41.21 -59.99 2.66
CA LYS A 27 40.52 -58.78 3.08
C LYS A 27 41.42 -57.62 2.68
N THR A 28 40.94 -56.81 1.75
CA THR A 28 41.67 -55.60 1.35
C THR A 28 41.61 -54.63 2.53
N PHE A 29 42.58 -53.73 2.68
CA PHE A 29 42.53 -52.68 3.72
C PHE A 29 41.19 -51.93 3.72
N SER A 30 40.59 -51.72 2.54
CA SER A 30 39.25 -51.17 2.35
C SER A 30 38.13 -52.01 2.96
N ASP A 31 38.24 -53.34 2.95
CA ASP A 31 37.24 -54.24 3.56
C ASP A 31 37.28 -54.17 5.09
N ALA A 32 38.47 -53.99 5.67
CA ALA A 32 38.62 -53.78 7.12
C ALA A 32 38.02 -52.44 7.56
N ILE A 33 38.21 -51.37 6.78
CA ILE A 33 37.60 -50.06 7.03
C ILE A 33 36.07 -50.11 6.91
N VAL A 34 35.54 -50.83 5.93
CA VAL A 34 34.09 -51.02 5.77
C VAL A 34 33.50 -51.78 6.96
N ASP A 35 34.17 -52.84 7.41
CA ASP A 35 33.79 -53.61 8.59
C ASP A 35 33.81 -52.73 9.86
N GLU A 36 34.84 -51.90 10.04
CA GLU A 36 34.96 -50.96 11.16
C GLU A 36 33.88 -49.86 11.15
N ASN A 37 33.58 -49.31 9.96
CA ASN A 37 32.53 -48.31 9.81
C ASN A 37 31.14 -48.89 10.16
N ILE A 38 30.85 -50.11 9.75
CA ILE A 38 29.58 -50.79 10.07
C ILE A 38 29.51 -51.09 11.57
N GLU A 39 30.60 -51.53 12.21
CA GLU A 39 30.63 -51.78 13.66
C GLU A 39 30.46 -50.49 14.47
N THR A 40 31.15 -49.43 14.07
CA THR A 40 31.03 -48.11 14.70
C THR A 40 29.61 -47.56 14.55
N ALA A 41 29.00 -47.72 13.37
CA ALA A 41 27.61 -47.34 13.16
C ALA A 41 26.67 -48.21 14.00
N ARG A 42 26.86 -49.54 14.07
CA ARG A 42 26.04 -50.46 14.86
C ARG A 42 26.03 -50.07 16.34
N THR A 43 27.21 -49.81 16.92
CA THR A 43 27.32 -49.44 18.33
C THR A 43 26.62 -48.12 18.64
N LEU A 44 26.84 -47.08 17.83
CA LEU A 44 26.24 -45.76 18.04
C LEU A 44 24.74 -45.72 17.74
N ILE A 45 24.30 -46.34 16.65
CA ILE A 45 22.88 -46.35 16.25
C ILE A 45 22.05 -47.19 17.23
N THR A 46 22.53 -48.36 17.64
CA THR A 46 21.81 -49.20 18.60
C THR A 46 21.75 -48.56 19.98
N LYS A 47 22.84 -47.90 20.45
CA LYS A 47 22.86 -47.15 21.71
C LYS A 47 21.70 -46.15 21.79
N TRP A 48 21.49 -45.37 20.73
CA TRP A 48 20.45 -44.34 20.73
C TRP A 48 19.04 -44.88 20.45
N ASN A 49 18.92 -46.06 19.86
CA ASN A 49 17.63 -46.72 19.66
C ASN A 49 17.11 -47.44 20.92
N THR A 50 17.95 -48.09 21.71
CA THR A 50 17.55 -48.75 22.98
C THR A 50 17.23 -47.74 24.09
N VAL A 51 17.87 -46.58 24.07
CA VAL A 51 17.55 -45.47 24.99
C VAL A 51 16.21 -44.80 24.66
N SER A 52 15.72 -44.95 23.42
CA SER A 52 14.43 -44.40 22.99
C SER A 52 13.21 -45.19 23.49
N THR A 53 13.39 -46.44 23.95
CA THR A 53 12.28 -47.29 24.43
C THR A 53 12.04 -47.23 25.95
N SER A 54 12.88 -46.51 26.72
CA SER A 54 12.88 -46.60 28.20
C SER A 54 12.47 -45.32 28.94
N SER A 55 12.21 -44.18 28.28
CA SER A 55 11.71 -42.97 28.95
C SER A 55 11.06 -41.97 28.00
N ASN A 56 9.81 -41.59 28.27
CA ASN A 56 9.07 -40.56 27.54
C ASN A 56 9.67 -39.15 27.78
N HIS A 57 9.86 -38.42 26.67
CA HIS A 57 10.00 -36.95 26.56
C HIS A 57 11.32 -36.21 26.86
N SER A 58 12.46 -36.85 27.12
CA SER A 58 13.74 -36.10 27.25
C SER A 58 14.99 -36.89 26.86
N ASN A 59 15.09 -37.34 25.60
CA ASN A 59 16.34 -37.93 25.06
C ASN A 59 16.59 -37.43 23.62
N SER A 60 16.75 -36.10 23.48
CA SER A 60 17.19 -35.53 22.20
C SER A 60 18.71 -35.72 22.05
N LEU A 61 19.12 -36.11 20.85
CA LEU A 61 20.53 -36.30 20.47
C LEU A 61 21.36 -35.00 20.68
N PHE A 62 20.72 -33.84 20.65
CA PHE A 62 21.34 -32.52 20.68
C PHE A 62 21.28 -31.81 22.05
N THR A 63 20.61 -32.38 23.07
CA THR A 63 20.47 -31.76 24.41
C THR A 63 21.61 -32.07 25.37
N ASN A 64 22.28 -33.22 25.26
CA ASN A 64 23.32 -33.64 26.22
C ASN A 64 24.73 -33.13 25.85
N THR A 65 25.28 -33.55 24.70
CA THR A 65 26.54 -33.01 24.18
C THR A 65 26.51 -32.96 22.66
N ARG A 66 26.75 -31.76 22.06
CA ARG A 66 26.83 -31.63 20.59
C ARG A 66 27.92 -32.52 19.97
N GLN A 67 28.89 -32.97 20.77
CA GLN A 67 29.93 -33.90 20.32
C GLN A 67 29.39 -35.31 20.05
N GLU A 68 28.42 -35.80 20.83
CA GLU A 68 27.76 -37.08 20.55
C GLU A 68 26.91 -37.00 19.28
N ALA A 69 26.18 -35.90 19.07
CA ALA A 69 25.46 -35.64 17.83
C ALA A 69 26.39 -35.64 16.61
N LYS A 70 27.53 -34.93 16.69
CA LYS A 70 28.54 -34.93 15.62
C LYS A 70 29.10 -36.32 15.32
N ARG A 71 29.37 -37.13 16.34
CA ARG A 71 29.83 -38.53 16.17
C ARG A 71 28.77 -39.39 15.51
N TYR A 72 27.51 -39.22 15.91
CA TYR A 72 26.37 -39.91 15.32
C TYR A 72 26.23 -39.58 13.83
N LEU A 73 26.18 -38.29 13.47
CA LEU A 73 26.08 -37.85 12.08
C LEU A 73 27.26 -38.34 11.23
N LYS A 74 28.49 -38.33 11.78
CA LYS A 74 29.66 -38.88 11.10
C LYS A 74 29.53 -40.38 10.86
N ALA A 75 29.07 -41.15 11.84
CA ALA A 75 28.86 -42.59 11.69
C ALA A 75 27.81 -42.92 10.62
N VAL A 76 26.74 -42.12 10.52
CA VAL A 76 25.71 -42.26 9.48
C VAL A 76 26.29 -41.98 8.09
N LYS A 77 27.08 -40.90 7.92
CA LYS A 77 27.77 -40.60 6.65
C LYS A 77 28.76 -41.72 6.27
N SER A 78 29.55 -42.21 7.23
CA SER A 78 30.48 -43.34 7.02
C SER A 78 29.76 -44.64 6.65
N LEU A 79 28.60 -44.91 7.26
CA LEU A 79 27.75 -46.06 6.92
C LEU A 79 27.25 -45.98 5.47
N GLN A 80 26.84 -44.80 5.01
CA GLN A 80 26.46 -44.59 3.61
C GLN A 80 27.63 -44.87 2.65
N SER A 81 28.83 -44.37 2.94
CA SER A 81 30.03 -44.66 2.15
C SER A 81 30.35 -46.16 2.13
N ALA A 82 30.22 -46.84 3.27
CA ALA A 82 30.40 -48.30 3.36
C ALA A 82 29.35 -49.06 2.54
N MET A 83 28.09 -48.63 2.57
CA MET A 83 27.01 -49.21 1.76
C MET A 83 27.27 -49.03 0.26
N MET A 84 27.70 -47.85 -0.19
CA MET A 84 28.05 -47.61 -1.61
C MET A 84 29.20 -48.52 -2.07
N TYR A 85 30.23 -48.70 -1.22
CA TYR A 85 31.33 -49.62 -1.52
C TYR A 85 30.86 -51.08 -1.61
N LEU A 86 30.01 -51.52 -0.68
CA LEU A 86 29.46 -52.87 -0.68
C LEU A 86 28.59 -53.14 -1.91
N VAL A 87 27.73 -52.19 -2.30
CA VAL A 87 26.90 -52.29 -3.51
C VAL A 87 27.75 -52.43 -4.77
N ALA A 88 28.86 -51.68 -4.86
CA ALA A 88 29.76 -51.74 -6.02
C ALA A 88 30.51 -53.07 -6.16
N ARG A 89 30.67 -53.81 -5.06
CA ARG A 89 31.49 -55.03 -5.01
C ARG A 89 30.68 -56.31 -4.94
N ASP A 90 29.61 -56.35 -4.14
CA ASP A 90 28.69 -57.47 -4.01
C ASP A 90 27.31 -57.00 -3.51
N SER A 91 26.36 -56.89 -4.44
CA SER A 91 24.98 -56.48 -4.17
C SER A 91 24.16 -57.51 -3.38
N THR A 92 24.67 -58.74 -3.21
CA THR A 92 23.98 -59.82 -2.47
C THR A 92 24.54 -60.05 -1.06
N SER A 93 25.46 -59.21 -0.63
CA SER A 93 26.12 -59.33 0.67
C SER A 93 25.15 -59.20 1.84
N LYS A 94 25.19 -60.16 2.78
CA LYS A 94 24.42 -60.08 4.05
C LYS A 94 24.77 -58.83 4.87
N LYS A 95 26.00 -58.32 4.76
CA LYS A 95 26.45 -57.09 5.41
C LYS A 95 25.75 -55.85 4.85
N LEU A 96 25.37 -55.88 3.57
CA LEU A 96 24.61 -54.79 2.97
C LEU A 96 23.19 -54.73 3.56
N VAL A 97 22.54 -55.87 3.76
CA VAL A 97 21.21 -55.95 4.40
C VAL A 97 21.26 -55.42 5.84
N GLU A 98 22.31 -55.76 6.58
CA GLU A 98 22.52 -55.24 7.93
C GLU A 98 22.81 -53.74 7.94
N ALA A 99 23.65 -53.25 7.03
CA ALA A 99 23.94 -51.83 6.91
C ALA A 99 22.67 -51.02 6.51
N GLN A 100 21.81 -51.59 5.66
CA GLN A 100 20.52 -51.00 5.29
C GLN A 100 19.56 -50.90 6.48
N SER A 101 19.46 -51.93 7.32
CA SER A 101 18.60 -51.88 8.51
C SER A 101 19.11 -50.86 9.55
N LEU A 102 20.43 -50.77 9.72
CA LEU A 102 21.07 -49.74 10.55
C LEU A 102 20.81 -48.32 9.99
N MET A 103 20.89 -48.15 8.67
CA MET A 103 20.58 -46.87 8.02
C MET A 103 19.13 -46.45 8.27
N GLN A 104 18.15 -47.34 8.08
CA GLN A 104 16.74 -47.04 8.34
C GLN A 104 16.49 -46.61 9.79
N LEU A 105 17.11 -47.29 10.74
CA LEU A 105 17.03 -46.93 12.16
C LEU A 105 17.66 -45.56 12.44
N ALA A 106 18.79 -45.25 11.80
CA ALA A 106 19.46 -43.97 11.98
C ALA A 106 18.65 -42.81 11.41
N ILE A 107 18.13 -42.96 10.19
CA ILE A 107 17.32 -41.94 9.53
C ILE A 107 16.05 -41.68 10.32
N LYS A 108 15.35 -42.72 10.79
CA LYS A 108 14.16 -42.53 11.65
C LYS A 108 14.47 -41.72 12.92
N LYS A 109 15.64 -41.91 13.52
CA LYS A 109 16.06 -41.09 14.67
C LYS A 109 16.34 -39.65 14.25
N LEU A 110 17.03 -39.43 13.13
CA LEU A 110 17.28 -38.08 12.60
C LEU A 110 15.98 -37.35 12.23
N GLU A 111 15.00 -38.03 11.65
CA GLU A 111 13.65 -37.49 11.38
C GLU A 111 12.97 -37.00 12.67
N ASN A 112 13.00 -37.81 13.72
CA ASN A 112 12.42 -37.46 15.02
C ASN A 112 13.14 -36.28 15.68
N GLU A 113 14.47 -36.22 15.60
CA GLU A 113 15.25 -35.08 16.12
C GLU A 113 14.96 -33.80 15.33
N PHE A 114 14.94 -33.90 14.00
CA PHE A 114 14.66 -32.77 13.12
C PHE A 114 13.26 -32.20 13.38
N TYR A 115 12.24 -33.07 13.46
CA TYR A 115 10.89 -32.68 13.86
C TYR A 115 10.85 -32.08 15.26
N GLY A 116 11.54 -32.69 16.22
CA GLY A 116 11.59 -32.25 17.62
C GLY A 116 12.17 -30.85 17.77
N ILE A 117 13.29 -30.56 17.10
CA ILE A 117 13.94 -29.25 17.14
C ILE A 117 13.06 -28.19 16.48
N LEU A 118 12.45 -28.49 15.32
CA LEU A 118 11.51 -27.59 14.65
C LEU A 118 10.29 -27.28 15.53
N SER A 119 9.74 -28.29 16.21
CA SER A 119 8.53 -28.17 17.04
C SER A 119 8.79 -27.50 18.40
N GLN A 120 10.00 -27.61 18.95
CA GLN A 120 10.36 -26.96 20.22
C GLN A 120 10.71 -25.48 20.06
N ASN A 121 11.00 -25.04 18.84
CA ASN A 121 11.39 -23.66 18.54
C ASN A 121 10.34 -22.92 17.70
N ARG A 122 9.05 -23.34 17.75
CA ARG A 122 7.96 -22.72 16.97
C ARG A 122 7.90 -21.20 17.12
N ASP A 123 7.98 -20.70 18.36
CA ASP A 123 7.83 -19.27 18.69
C ASP A 123 9.14 -18.47 18.56
N ARG A 124 10.27 -19.12 18.28
CA ARG A 124 11.62 -18.51 18.31
C ARG A 124 12.23 -18.25 16.94
N PHE A 125 11.54 -18.66 15.89
CA PHE A 125 11.94 -18.39 14.51
C PHE A 125 11.21 -17.17 13.92
N ASP A 126 10.61 -16.32 14.78
CA ASP A 126 10.14 -15.00 14.38
C ASP A 126 11.33 -14.08 14.10
N SER A 127 11.30 -13.48 12.91
CA SER A 127 12.44 -13.01 12.13
C SER A 127 13.23 -11.84 12.74
N GLU A 128 12.79 -11.22 13.84
CA GLU A 128 13.56 -10.17 14.52
C GLU A 128 14.93 -10.68 15.01
N SER A 129 15.00 -11.93 15.46
CA SER A 129 16.24 -12.59 15.92
C SER A 129 17.22 -12.96 14.78
N ILE A 130 16.75 -13.00 13.52
CA ILE A 130 17.57 -13.37 12.34
C ILE A 130 17.98 -12.12 11.54
N SER A 131 17.20 -11.04 11.60
CA SER A 131 17.38 -9.78 10.86
C SER A 131 18.66 -9.01 11.22
N PHE A 132 19.17 -9.12 12.46
CA PHE A 132 20.42 -8.49 12.90
C PHE A 132 21.69 -8.91 12.13
N ARG A 133 21.57 -9.86 11.19
CA ARG A 133 22.72 -10.43 10.46
C ARG A 133 22.93 -9.91 9.04
N SER A 134 22.03 -9.09 8.48
CA SER A 134 22.32 -8.44 7.18
C SER A 134 23.10 -7.12 7.34
N SER A 135 23.01 -6.48 8.51
CA SER A 135 23.58 -5.15 8.77
C SER A 135 25.04 -5.17 9.23
N THR A 136 25.48 -6.27 9.85
CA THR A 136 26.68 -6.27 10.71
C THR A 136 27.96 -6.65 9.96
N ASP A 137 27.89 -7.11 8.71
CA ASP A 137 29.05 -7.52 7.92
C ASP A 137 29.62 -6.42 6.99
N ARG A 138 29.27 -5.14 7.21
CA ARG A 138 29.81 -4.01 6.41
C ARG A 138 30.33 -2.77 7.16
N ARG A 139 30.42 -2.76 8.49
CA ARG A 139 31.04 -1.61 9.20
C ARG A 139 31.95 -2.07 10.33
N SER A 140 33.20 -2.34 9.97
CA SER A 140 34.29 -2.18 10.92
C SER A 140 34.61 -0.69 11.09
N SER A 141 34.81 -0.29 12.35
CA SER A 141 35.35 1.00 12.82
C SER A 141 34.40 2.22 12.90
N SER A 142 33.76 2.43 14.05
CA SER A 142 34.27 3.40 15.05
C SER A 142 33.55 3.23 16.39
N SER A 143 34.30 3.35 17.47
CA SER A 143 33.84 3.49 18.85
C SER A 143 32.93 4.70 19.04
N ASP A 144 31.83 4.53 19.78
CA ASP A 144 31.66 5.13 21.11
C ASP A 144 30.38 4.58 21.76
N GLU A 145 30.47 4.42 23.08
CA GLU A 145 29.51 3.75 23.95
C GLU A 145 28.27 4.62 24.24
N GLU A 146 27.09 4.01 24.32
CA GLU A 146 26.03 4.42 25.25
C GLU A 146 25.30 3.18 25.77
N PHE A 147 25.27 3.05 27.10
CA PHE A 147 24.65 1.96 27.85
C PHE A 147 23.12 2.11 27.90
N SER A 148 22.41 1.06 27.56
CA SER A 148 21.04 0.81 28.00
C SER A 148 20.93 -0.62 28.54
N ASP A 149 20.82 -0.73 29.86
CA ASP A 149 20.57 -1.97 30.59
C ASP A 149 19.12 -2.45 30.37
N ASP A 150 18.91 -3.33 29.37
CA ASP A 150 17.83 -4.33 29.37
C ASP A 150 18.06 -5.39 28.27
N ASP A 151 19.15 -6.17 28.31
CA ASP A 151 19.35 -7.25 27.33
C ASP A 151 20.06 -8.50 27.88
N GLY A 152 19.64 -8.95 29.07
CA GLY A 152 20.07 -10.25 29.60
C GLY A 152 19.30 -11.44 29.01
N SER A 153 18.10 -11.20 28.46
CA SER A 153 17.17 -12.25 28.05
C SER A 153 17.12 -12.50 26.53
N SER A 154 17.36 -11.49 25.69
CA SER A 154 17.28 -11.67 24.22
C SER A 154 18.55 -12.34 23.67
N LEU A 155 19.74 -11.97 24.16
CA LEU A 155 21.00 -12.62 23.78
C LEU A 155 21.02 -14.13 24.07
N ALA A 156 20.42 -14.55 25.19
CA ALA A 156 20.30 -15.96 25.55
C ALA A 156 19.31 -16.69 24.61
N ALA A 157 18.16 -16.08 24.29
CA ALA A 157 17.18 -16.63 23.37
C ALA A 157 17.75 -16.74 21.93
N ASP A 158 18.47 -15.71 21.47
CA ASP A 158 19.15 -15.66 20.17
C ASP A 158 20.26 -16.72 20.07
N SER A 159 21.06 -16.90 21.13
CA SER A 159 22.09 -17.95 21.17
C SER A 159 21.52 -19.37 21.09
N VAL A 160 20.33 -19.59 21.67
CA VAL A 160 19.63 -20.88 21.64
C VAL A 160 18.96 -21.11 20.28
N SER A 161 18.38 -20.06 19.67
CA SER A 161 17.84 -20.13 18.30
C SER A 161 18.94 -20.46 17.27
N MET A 162 20.10 -19.80 17.38
CA MET A 162 21.27 -20.07 16.52
C MET A 162 21.81 -21.50 16.68
N SER A 163 21.79 -22.06 17.90
CA SER A 163 22.10 -23.48 18.12
C SER A 163 21.16 -24.38 17.34
N ALA A 164 19.85 -24.16 17.50
CA ALA A 164 18.83 -24.99 16.90
C ALA A 164 18.92 -24.98 15.37
N VAL A 165 19.11 -23.80 14.76
CA VAL A 165 19.28 -23.69 13.30
C VAL A 165 20.54 -24.41 12.80
N ALA A 166 21.66 -24.32 13.54
CA ALA A 166 22.89 -25.04 13.20
C ALA A 166 22.71 -26.57 13.32
N ASP A 167 21.97 -27.02 14.34
CA ASP A 167 21.66 -28.43 14.55
C ASP A 167 20.73 -28.95 13.43
N LEU A 168 19.71 -28.17 13.03
CA LEU A 168 18.85 -28.47 11.87
C LEU A 168 19.66 -28.59 10.58
N LYS A 169 20.58 -27.64 10.32
CA LYS A 169 21.48 -27.71 9.15
C LYS A 169 22.33 -28.99 9.16
N ALA A 170 22.93 -29.33 10.30
CA ALA A 170 23.76 -30.52 10.42
C ALA A 170 22.98 -31.82 10.15
N ILE A 171 21.73 -31.90 10.63
CA ILE A 171 20.85 -33.03 10.34
C ILE A 171 20.46 -33.05 8.86
N ALA A 172 20.04 -31.92 8.30
CA ALA A 172 19.63 -31.79 6.90
C ALA A 172 20.76 -32.19 5.95
N GLU A 173 21.98 -31.69 6.15
CA GLU A 173 23.16 -32.08 5.37
C GLU A 173 23.43 -33.59 5.45
N CYS A 174 23.26 -34.19 6.62
CA CYS A 174 23.43 -35.64 6.78
C CYS A 174 22.37 -36.42 6.01
N MET A 175 21.10 -36.07 6.18
CA MET A 175 19.99 -36.74 5.48
C MET A 175 20.12 -36.60 3.95
N ILE A 176 20.46 -35.40 3.46
CA ILE A 176 20.67 -35.12 2.03
C ILE A 176 21.84 -35.93 1.46
N PHE A 177 22.95 -36.02 2.20
CA PHE A 177 24.12 -36.82 1.81
C PHE A 177 23.78 -38.31 1.72
N THR A 178 22.95 -38.81 2.64
CA THR A 178 22.52 -40.22 2.67
C THR A 178 21.40 -40.56 1.68
N GLY A 179 20.89 -39.59 0.92
CA GLY A 179 19.83 -39.82 -0.09
C GLY A 179 18.40 -39.67 0.43
N TYR A 180 18.21 -39.24 1.68
CA TYR A 180 16.92 -39.05 2.35
C TYR A 180 16.47 -37.58 2.36
N SER A 181 16.72 -36.86 1.26
CA SER A 181 16.39 -35.43 1.16
C SER A 181 14.87 -35.21 1.13
N LYS A 182 14.09 -36.14 0.57
CA LYS A 182 12.63 -35.99 0.46
C LYS A 182 11.96 -36.05 1.82
N GLU A 183 12.39 -37.00 2.66
CA GLU A 183 11.93 -37.20 4.02
C GLU A 183 12.25 -35.97 4.89
N CYS A 184 13.49 -35.47 4.80
CA CYS A 184 13.91 -34.26 5.50
C CYS A 184 13.07 -33.03 5.10
N VAL A 185 12.90 -32.80 3.80
CA VAL A 185 12.12 -31.67 3.27
C VAL A 185 10.65 -31.81 3.67
N ASN A 186 10.05 -33.00 3.58
CA ASN A 186 8.65 -33.21 3.96
C ASN A 186 8.39 -32.84 5.42
N ILE A 187 9.28 -33.22 6.34
CA ILE A 187 9.16 -32.85 7.77
C ILE A 187 9.25 -31.34 7.93
N TYR A 188 10.22 -30.70 7.27
CA TYR A 188 10.39 -29.26 7.31
C TYR A 188 9.13 -28.53 6.81
N LEU A 189 8.61 -28.95 5.64
CA LEU A 189 7.41 -28.39 5.02
C LEU A 189 6.20 -28.46 5.96
N ILE A 190 5.93 -29.63 6.56
CA ILE A 190 4.77 -29.81 7.44
C ILE A 190 4.81 -28.83 8.62
N VAL A 191 5.97 -28.73 9.28
CA VAL A 191 6.09 -27.90 10.50
C VAL A 191 6.11 -26.41 10.14
N ARG A 192 6.95 -26.00 9.18
CA ARG A 192 7.12 -24.58 8.84
C ARG A 192 5.91 -24.00 8.12
N LYS A 193 5.24 -24.76 7.25
CA LYS A 193 3.97 -24.32 6.65
C LYS A 193 2.90 -24.10 7.71
N SER A 194 2.78 -25.01 8.67
CA SER A 194 1.85 -24.83 9.79
C SER A 194 2.15 -23.57 10.61
N ILE A 195 3.43 -23.24 10.86
CA ILE A 195 3.82 -22.02 11.58
C ILE A 195 3.49 -20.78 10.75
N MET A 196 3.79 -20.79 9.44
CA MET A 196 3.48 -19.71 8.51
C MET A 196 1.97 -19.40 8.47
N ASP A 197 1.16 -20.45 8.32
CA ASP A 197 -0.30 -20.31 8.24
C ASP A 197 -0.90 -19.82 9.56
N GLU A 198 -0.40 -20.31 10.70
CA GLU A 198 -0.79 -19.85 12.04
C GLU A 198 -0.41 -18.38 12.28
N ALA A 199 0.80 -17.97 11.89
CA ALA A 199 1.27 -16.60 12.02
C ALA A 199 0.41 -15.62 11.19
N LEU A 200 0.12 -15.97 9.93
CA LEU A 200 -0.75 -15.15 9.07
C LEU A 200 -2.18 -15.08 9.60
N TYR A 201 -2.71 -16.19 10.11
CA TYR A 201 -4.03 -16.20 10.76
C TYR A 201 -4.07 -15.25 11.97
N ASN A 202 -3.04 -15.26 12.81
CA ASN A 202 -2.93 -14.37 13.98
C ASN A 202 -2.78 -12.89 13.60
N LEU A 203 -2.20 -12.60 12.43
CA LEU A 203 -2.18 -11.25 11.85
C LEU A 203 -3.54 -10.82 11.26
N GLY A 204 -4.54 -11.68 11.27
CA GLY A 204 -5.87 -11.41 10.74
C GLY A 204 -5.99 -11.61 9.22
N VAL A 205 -5.05 -12.33 8.61
CA VAL A 205 -5.12 -12.72 7.19
C VAL A 205 -6.03 -13.94 7.08
N GLU A 206 -7.20 -13.73 6.48
CA GLU A 206 -8.20 -14.78 6.29
C GLU A 206 -8.30 -15.19 4.82
N ASN A 207 -8.56 -16.48 4.59
CA ASN A 207 -8.85 -17.00 3.26
C ASN A 207 -10.29 -16.63 2.84
N LEU A 208 -10.44 -15.42 2.32
CA LEU A 208 -11.73 -14.90 1.86
C LEU A 208 -11.85 -15.04 0.35
N SER A 209 -12.86 -15.80 -0.09
CA SER A 209 -13.24 -15.84 -1.50
C SER A 209 -13.88 -14.51 -1.93
N PHE A 210 -13.79 -14.19 -3.22
CA PHE A 210 -14.49 -13.02 -3.79
C PHE A 210 -15.98 -12.99 -3.44
N SER A 211 -16.65 -14.15 -3.43
CA SER A 211 -18.08 -14.25 -3.12
C SER A 211 -18.44 -13.85 -1.68
N GLN A 212 -17.52 -14.09 -0.73
CA GLN A 212 -17.68 -13.69 0.67
C GLN A 212 -17.44 -12.18 0.82
N ILE A 213 -16.37 -11.67 0.21
CA ILE A 213 -16.02 -10.24 0.23
C ILE A 213 -17.16 -9.40 -0.38
N GLN A 214 -17.73 -9.85 -1.50
CA GLN A 214 -18.81 -9.13 -2.19
C GLN A 214 -20.09 -9.01 -1.35
N LYS A 215 -20.38 -10.01 -0.50
CA LYS A 215 -21.59 -10.04 0.35
C LYS A 215 -21.38 -9.37 1.71
N MET A 216 -20.15 -9.03 2.06
CA MET A 216 -19.78 -8.42 3.33
C MET A 216 -20.28 -6.97 3.40
N ASP A 217 -20.68 -6.52 4.58
CA ASP A 217 -20.99 -5.10 4.79
C ASP A 217 -19.70 -4.26 4.73
N TRP A 218 -19.85 -2.96 4.53
CA TRP A 218 -18.71 -2.07 4.35
C TRP A 218 -17.86 -1.89 5.61
N GLU A 219 -18.46 -1.82 6.80
CA GLU A 219 -17.74 -1.58 8.05
C GLU A 219 -16.83 -2.79 8.36
N MET A 220 -17.37 -4.00 8.17
CA MET A 220 -16.58 -5.22 8.32
C MET A 220 -15.48 -5.33 7.25
N LEU A 221 -15.79 -4.99 5.99
CA LEU A 221 -14.79 -5.01 4.92
C LEU A 221 -13.67 -4.00 5.19
N GLU A 222 -14.00 -2.79 5.64
CA GLU A 222 -13.02 -1.78 6.00
C GLU A 222 -12.13 -2.26 7.16
N TYR A 223 -12.70 -2.92 8.16
CA TYR A 223 -11.93 -3.55 9.24
C TYR A 223 -10.95 -4.61 8.69
N LYS A 224 -11.41 -5.49 7.80
CA LYS A 224 -10.54 -6.49 7.15
C LYS A 224 -9.42 -5.84 6.33
N MET A 225 -9.70 -4.75 5.62
CA MET A 225 -8.68 -4.00 4.88
C MET A 225 -7.62 -3.43 5.84
N LYS A 226 -8.02 -2.88 6.99
CA LYS A 226 -7.08 -2.40 8.03
C LYS A 226 -6.22 -3.52 8.59
N CYS A 227 -6.81 -4.67 8.90
CA CYS A 227 -6.04 -5.84 9.34
C CYS A 227 -5.02 -6.25 8.28
N TRP A 228 -5.44 -6.30 7.01
CA TRP A 228 -4.54 -6.62 5.90
C TRP A 228 -3.39 -5.61 5.76
N LEU A 229 -3.68 -4.30 5.88
CA LEU A 229 -2.67 -3.23 5.80
C LEU A 229 -1.60 -3.37 6.90
N ASN A 230 -2.00 -3.77 8.11
CA ASN A 230 -1.07 -4.04 9.19
C ASN A 230 -0.30 -5.35 8.95
N ALA A 231 -0.98 -6.38 8.46
CA ALA A 231 -0.42 -7.71 8.24
C ALA A 231 0.62 -7.75 7.12
N VAL A 232 0.41 -7.03 6.00
CA VAL A 232 1.27 -7.14 4.82
C VAL A 232 2.72 -6.74 5.12
N LYS A 233 2.94 -5.69 5.92
CA LYS A 233 4.29 -5.24 6.31
C LYS A 233 5.01 -6.30 7.13
N VAL A 234 4.31 -6.93 8.09
CA VAL A 234 4.87 -8.01 8.92
C VAL A 234 5.11 -9.27 8.09
N ALA A 235 4.14 -9.67 7.27
CA ALA A 235 4.21 -10.86 6.43
C ALA A 235 5.40 -10.79 5.46
N VAL A 236 5.60 -9.65 4.78
CA VAL A 236 6.69 -9.46 3.83
C VAL A 236 8.04 -9.37 4.54
N ASN A 237 8.18 -8.46 5.51
CA ASN A 237 9.49 -8.14 6.09
C ASN A 237 9.95 -9.17 7.13
N THR A 238 9.02 -9.86 7.79
CA THR A 238 9.33 -10.80 8.87
C THR A 238 9.15 -12.24 8.38
N LEU A 239 7.91 -12.63 8.04
CA LEU A 239 7.59 -14.05 7.81
C LEU A 239 8.23 -14.60 6.54
N PHE A 240 7.93 -14.02 5.38
CA PHE A 240 8.46 -14.52 4.09
C PHE A 240 9.96 -14.29 3.96
N HIS A 241 10.46 -13.13 4.42
CA HIS A 241 11.90 -12.87 4.42
C HIS A 241 12.66 -13.83 5.32
N GLY A 242 12.17 -14.05 6.55
CA GLY A 242 12.77 -14.96 7.52
C GLY A 242 12.79 -16.40 7.01
N GLU A 243 11.67 -16.87 6.44
CA GLU A 243 11.60 -18.22 5.88
C GLU A 243 12.56 -18.40 4.69
N ARG A 244 12.73 -17.38 3.85
CA ARG A 244 13.72 -17.42 2.76
C ARG A 244 15.14 -17.58 3.30
N ILE A 245 15.51 -16.81 4.32
CA ILE A 245 16.83 -16.92 4.96
C ILE A 245 17.01 -18.31 5.58
N LEU A 246 16.01 -18.80 6.29
CA LEU A 246 16.07 -20.09 6.98
C LEU A 246 16.20 -21.26 6.01
N CYS A 247 15.38 -21.29 4.95
CA CYS A 247 15.48 -22.27 3.87
C CYS A 247 16.85 -22.25 3.21
N ASN A 248 17.37 -21.05 2.89
CA ASN A 248 18.68 -20.89 2.28
C ASN A 248 19.78 -21.40 3.20
N TYR A 249 19.72 -21.12 4.50
CA TYR A 249 20.77 -21.54 5.44
C TYR A 249 20.77 -23.05 5.70
N ILE A 250 19.60 -23.64 5.95
CA ILE A 250 19.46 -25.07 6.32
C ILE A 250 19.75 -25.99 5.12
N PHE A 251 19.28 -25.60 3.93
CA PHE A 251 19.42 -26.41 2.71
C PHE A 251 20.54 -25.92 1.79
N ASP A 252 21.45 -25.09 2.30
CA ASP A 252 22.67 -24.66 1.61
C ASP A 252 23.51 -25.89 1.26
N SER A 253 23.56 -26.27 -0.02
CA SER A 253 24.33 -27.42 -0.46
C SER A 253 25.00 -27.14 -1.81
N PRO A 254 26.34 -27.27 -1.89
CA PRO A 254 27.10 -26.95 -3.10
C PRO A 254 26.83 -27.91 -4.27
N GLU A 255 26.17 -29.05 -4.02
CA GLU A 255 25.91 -30.10 -5.01
C GLU A 255 24.45 -30.12 -5.52
N LYS A 256 23.52 -29.41 -4.85
CA LYS A 256 22.07 -29.46 -5.14
C LYS A 256 21.43 -28.07 -5.08
N ASN A 257 21.69 -27.27 -6.10
CA ASN A 257 21.36 -25.84 -6.22
C ASN A 257 19.86 -25.46 -6.23
N ASN A 258 18.91 -26.24 -5.71
CA ASN A 258 17.48 -25.90 -5.80
C ASN A 258 16.59 -26.39 -4.63
N ILE A 259 17.13 -27.09 -3.61
CA ILE A 259 16.28 -27.63 -2.52
C ILE A 259 15.70 -26.52 -1.65
N GLY A 260 16.54 -25.58 -1.20
CA GLY A 260 16.09 -24.47 -0.36
C GLY A 260 15.04 -23.59 -1.05
N GLU A 261 15.25 -23.26 -2.33
CA GLU A 261 14.29 -22.47 -3.10
C GLU A 261 12.96 -23.20 -3.33
N SER A 262 12.98 -24.50 -3.67
CA SER A 262 11.76 -25.30 -3.80
C SER A 262 11.02 -25.39 -2.46
N CYS A 263 11.74 -25.55 -1.36
CA CYS A 263 11.17 -25.67 -0.03
C CYS A 263 10.50 -24.36 0.40
N PHE A 264 11.19 -23.23 0.22
CA PHE A 264 10.64 -21.89 0.43
C PHE A 264 9.37 -21.67 -0.39
N ALA A 265 9.40 -22.00 -1.68
CA ALA A 265 8.26 -21.85 -2.56
C ALA A 265 7.07 -22.71 -2.09
N ASP A 266 7.30 -23.96 -1.68
CA ASP A 266 6.24 -24.85 -1.22
C ASP A 266 5.61 -24.45 0.12
N ILE A 267 6.37 -23.78 1.00
CA ILE A 267 5.87 -23.23 2.27
C ILE A 267 5.03 -21.99 2.03
N CYS A 268 5.56 -21.03 1.29
CA CYS A 268 5.00 -19.68 1.22
C CYS A 268 3.95 -19.50 0.13
N ARG A 269 3.93 -20.33 -0.93
CA ARG A 269 3.14 -20.07 -2.14
C ARG A 269 1.66 -19.89 -1.87
N GLU A 270 1.04 -20.80 -1.12
CA GLU A 270 -0.40 -20.74 -0.86
C GLU A 270 -0.78 -19.50 -0.04
N SER A 271 -0.06 -19.25 1.06
CA SER A 271 -0.35 -18.15 1.97
C SER A 271 0.00 -16.78 1.36
N ALA A 272 1.06 -16.70 0.54
CA ALA A 272 1.39 -15.49 -0.22
C ALA A 272 0.36 -15.19 -1.32
N LEU A 273 -0.07 -16.20 -2.08
CA LEU A 273 -1.13 -16.02 -3.09
C LEU A 273 -2.44 -15.57 -2.42
N MET A 274 -2.80 -16.14 -1.29
CA MET A 274 -3.97 -15.73 -0.51
C MET A 274 -3.86 -14.27 -0.05
N LEU A 275 -2.74 -13.90 0.55
CA LEU A 275 -2.48 -12.53 1.03
C LEU A 275 -2.61 -11.53 -0.12
N PHE A 276 -1.95 -11.78 -1.25
CA PHE A 276 -1.94 -10.84 -2.36
C PHE A 276 -3.18 -10.91 -3.25
N ALA A 277 -3.99 -11.98 -3.20
CA ALA A 277 -5.28 -12.01 -3.91
C ALA A 277 -6.37 -11.18 -3.23
N PHE A 278 -6.24 -10.89 -1.93
CA PHE A 278 -7.24 -10.12 -1.18
C PHE A 278 -7.48 -8.71 -1.78
N PRO A 279 -6.46 -7.87 -2.02
CA PRO A 279 -6.66 -6.55 -2.63
C PRO A 279 -7.33 -6.60 -4.02
N GLU A 280 -6.98 -7.59 -4.85
CA GLU A 280 -7.63 -7.79 -6.15
C GLU A 280 -9.13 -8.08 -6.00
N ASN A 281 -9.51 -8.91 -5.03
CA ASN A 281 -10.91 -9.24 -4.77
C ASN A 281 -11.68 -8.04 -4.20
N VAL A 282 -11.05 -7.22 -3.37
CA VAL A 282 -11.63 -5.95 -2.89
C VAL A 282 -11.87 -5.00 -4.06
N ALA A 283 -10.91 -4.86 -4.97
CA ALA A 283 -11.02 -4.00 -6.14
C ALA A 283 -12.19 -4.36 -7.07
N LYS A 284 -12.56 -5.65 -7.13
CA LYS A 284 -13.72 -6.15 -7.90
C LYS A 284 -15.08 -5.79 -7.28
N CYS A 285 -15.11 -5.31 -6.04
CA CYS A 285 -16.36 -4.99 -5.35
C CYS A 285 -17.01 -3.70 -5.87
N LYS A 286 -18.24 -3.43 -5.41
CA LYS A 286 -18.99 -2.21 -5.82
C LYS A 286 -18.17 -0.96 -5.48
N LYS A 287 -18.02 -0.10 -6.48
CA LYS A 287 -17.27 1.16 -6.45
C LYS A 287 -18.15 2.27 -5.86
N THR A 288 -17.69 2.91 -4.79
CA THR A 288 -18.32 4.13 -4.24
C THR A 288 -17.22 5.10 -3.78
N PRO A 289 -17.49 6.42 -3.73
CA PRO A 289 -16.50 7.43 -3.35
C PRO A 289 -15.84 7.17 -1.99
N GLU A 290 -16.58 6.63 -1.02
CA GLU A 290 -16.09 6.33 0.33
C GLU A 290 -15.02 5.23 0.33
N LYS A 291 -15.07 4.31 -0.64
CA LYS A 291 -14.09 3.22 -0.78
C LYS A 291 -12.80 3.65 -1.46
N MET A 292 -12.79 4.83 -2.09
CA MET A 292 -11.64 5.34 -2.83
C MET A 292 -10.38 5.34 -1.97
N PHE A 293 -10.43 5.96 -0.80
CA PHE A 293 -9.28 6.14 0.07
C PHE A 293 -8.74 4.81 0.58
N ARG A 294 -9.63 3.88 0.97
CA ARG A 294 -9.23 2.53 1.37
C ARG A 294 -8.65 1.72 0.21
N THR A 295 -9.08 1.97 -1.02
CA THR A 295 -8.50 1.34 -2.22
C THR A 295 -7.10 1.89 -2.50
N LEU A 296 -6.89 3.20 -2.30
CA LEU A 296 -5.59 3.85 -2.38
C LEU A 296 -4.64 3.37 -1.28
N ASP A 297 -5.10 3.21 -0.04
CA ASP A 297 -4.30 2.64 1.07
C ASP A 297 -3.73 1.26 0.67
N LEU A 298 -4.56 0.39 0.06
CA LEU A 298 -4.11 -0.92 -0.41
C LEU A 298 -3.10 -0.82 -1.56
N TYR A 299 -3.29 0.15 -2.47
CA TYR A 299 -2.38 0.37 -3.59
C TYR A 299 -1.01 0.82 -3.08
N GLU A 300 -0.96 1.82 -2.20
CA GLU A 300 0.27 2.32 -1.58
C GLU A 300 0.99 1.22 -0.81
N ALA A 301 0.27 0.44 0.00
CA ALA A 301 0.87 -0.66 0.74
C ALA A 301 1.53 -1.71 -0.17
N ILE A 302 0.98 -1.98 -1.36
CA ILE A 302 1.64 -2.86 -2.34
C ILE A 302 2.88 -2.16 -2.93
N SER A 303 2.76 -0.91 -3.35
CA SER A 303 3.87 -0.13 -3.92
C SER A 303 5.06 -0.02 -2.95
N GLU A 304 4.80 0.31 -1.69
CA GLU A 304 5.81 0.43 -0.62
C GLU A 304 6.60 -0.87 -0.41
N ASN A 305 5.94 -2.02 -0.53
CA ASN A 305 6.55 -3.32 -0.27
C ASN A 305 7.09 -4.01 -1.53
N TRP A 306 6.90 -3.43 -2.73
CA TRP A 306 7.21 -4.09 -4.01
C TRP A 306 8.66 -4.56 -4.11
N ASN A 307 9.63 -3.70 -3.81
CA ASN A 307 11.06 -4.03 -3.93
C ASN A 307 11.44 -5.23 -3.04
N GLN A 308 10.89 -5.29 -1.84
CA GLN A 308 11.14 -6.39 -0.91
C GLN A 308 10.46 -7.67 -1.39
N ILE A 309 9.21 -7.58 -1.86
CA ILE A 309 8.49 -8.71 -2.47
C ILE A 309 9.27 -9.27 -3.66
N GLU A 310 9.76 -8.41 -4.56
CA GLU A 310 10.52 -8.82 -5.74
C GLU A 310 11.82 -9.53 -5.36
N SER A 311 12.52 -9.03 -4.34
CA SER A 311 13.75 -9.64 -3.80
C SER A 311 13.50 -11.02 -3.16
N ILE A 312 12.42 -11.13 -2.37
CA ILE A 312 12.04 -12.37 -1.68
C ILE A 312 11.58 -13.44 -2.69
N PHE A 313 10.82 -13.05 -3.71
CA PHE A 313 10.21 -13.97 -4.67
C PHE A 313 10.89 -13.91 -6.06
N SER A 314 12.20 -13.67 -6.09
CA SER A 314 12.97 -13.44 -7.32
C SER A 314 13.11 -14.66 -8.23
N SER A 315 12.96 -15.87 -7.68
CA SER A 315 13.01 -17.12 -8.44
C SER A 315 11.85 -17.28 -9.41
N GLU A 316 12.10 -17.96 -10.54
CA GLU A 316 11.06 -18.29 -11.52
C GLU A 316 9.96 -19.17 -10.92
N SER A 317 10.29 -20.04 -9.96
CA SER A 317 9.30 -20.88 -9.25
C SER A 317 8.25 -20.08 -8.46
N ASN A 318 8.55 -18.81 -8.18
CA ASN A 318 7.69 -17.87 -7.45
C ASN A 318 7.11 -16.79 -8.37
N SER A 319 7.27 -16.89 -9.70
CA SER A 319 6.66 -15.95 -10.65
C SER A 319 5.14 -15.80 -10.49
N PRO A 320 4.35 -16.84 -10.14
CA PRO A 320 2.90 -16.66 -9.91
C PRO A 320 2.59 -15.68 -8.76
N ILE A 321 3.43 -15.60 -7.73
CA ILE A 321 3.25 -14.69 -6.60
C ILE A 321 3.48 -13.25 -7.06
N ARG A 322 4.59 -12.99 -7.78
CA ARG A 322 4.88 -11.67 -8.35
C ARG A 322 3.78 -11.23 -9.33
N SER A 323 3.32 -12.14 -10.19
CA SER A 323 2.20 -11.87 -11.10
C SER A 323 0.91 -11.54 -10.35
N GLN A 324 0.61 -12.23 -9.23
CA GLN A 324 -0.57 -11.93 -8.40
C GLN A 324 -0.48 -10.53 -7.77
N VAL A 325 0.69 -10.13 -7.26
CA VAL A 325 0.90 -8.79 -6.69
C VAL A 325 0.69 -7.71 -7.75
N VAL A 326 1.30 -7.88 -8.93
CA VAL A 326 1.13 -6.95 -10.06
C VAL A 326 -0.32 -6.90 -10.52
N ALA A 327 -0.99 -8.05 -10.67
CA ALA A 327 -2.40 -8.10 -11.06
C ALA A 327 -3.30 -7.34 -10.07
N SER A 328 -2.99 -7.45 -8.78
CA SER A 328 -3.72 -6.76 -7.71
C SER A 328 -3.50 -5.25 -7.77
N GLN A 329 -2.25 -4.82 -7.94
CA GLN A 329 -1.91 -3.40 -8.08
C GLN A 329 -2.56 -2.76 -9.32
N VAL A 330 -2.50 -3.45 -10.47
CA VAL A 330 -3.16 -3.00 -11.71
C VAL A 330 -4.67 -2.90 -11.50
N ARG A 331 -5.30 -3.90 -10.87
CA ARG A 331 -6.75 -3.91 -10.66
C ARG A 331 -7.21 -2.83 -9.67
N LEU A 332 -6.44 -2.56 -8.62
CA LEU A 332 -6.67 -1.43 -7.71
C LEU A 332 -6.59 -0.10 -8.48
N GLY A 333 -5.55 0.07 -9.29
CA GLY A 333 -5.38 1.24 -10.16
C GLY A 333 -6.59 1.44 -11.09
N GLU A 334 -6.97 0.43 -11.86
CA GLU A 334 -8.18 0.46 -12.73
C GLU A 334 -9.46 0.83 -11.96
N THR A 335 -9.56 0.38 -10.72
CA THR A 335 -10.71 0.66 -9.85
C THR A 335 -10.74 2.13 -9.42
N VAL A 336 -9.61 2.68 -8.99
CA VAL A 336 -9.43 4.12 -8.72
C VAL A 336 -9.77 4.93 -9.97
N ARG A 337 -9.27 4.51 -11.14
CA ARG A 337 -9.61 5.17 -12.41
C ARG A 337 -11.11 5.19 -12.68
N THR A 338 -11.78 4.05 -12.49
CA THR A 338 -13.23 3.97 -12.66
C THR A 338 -13.93 4.91 -11.68
N MET A 339 -13.57 4.90 -10.39
CA MET A 339 -14.18 5.75 -9.38
C MET A 339 -13.99 7.26 -9.67
N LEU A 340 -12.82 7.67 -10.20
CA LEU A 340 -12.60 9.05 -10.65
C LEU A 340 -13.50 9.44 -11.83
N THR A 341 -13.78 8.49 -12.74
CA THR A 341 -14.67 8.70 -13.90
C THR A 341 -16.13 8.76 -13.46
N ASP A 342 -16.52 7.91 -12.51
CA ASP A 342 -17.86 7.90 -11.92
C ASP A 342 -18.11 9.18 -11.13
N PHE A 343 -17.11 9.66 -10.39
CA PHE A 343 -17.15 10.92 -9.66
C PHE A 343 -17.35 12.12 -10.61
N GLU A 344 -16.57 12.19 -11.69
CA GLU A 344 -16.73 13.19 -12.75
C GLU A 344 -18.16 13.16 -13.34
N SER A 345 -18.63 11.96 -13.68
CA SER A 345 -19.99 11.74 -14.22
C SER A 345 -21.08 12.18 -13.24
N ALA A 346 -20.89 11.95 -11.94
CA ALA A 346 -21.83 12.37 -10.91
C ALA A 346 -21.93 13.90 -10.82
N ILE A 347 -20.81 14.62 -10.93
CA ILE A 347 -20.79 16.10 -10.97
C ILE A 347 -21.55 16.61 -12.20
N GLN A 348 -21.32 16.00 -13.37
CA GLN A 348 -21.98 16.41 -14.61
C GLN A 348 -23.49 16.14 -14.58
N LYS A 349 -23.92 15.01 -14.00
CA LYS A 349 -25.34 14.60 -13.91
C LYS A 349 -26.14 15.35 -12.85
N GLU A 350 -25.49 16.10 -11.96
CA GLU A 350 -26.18 16.92 -10.95
C GLU A 350 -27.17 17.88 -11.62
N SER A 351 -28.47 17.72 -11.34
CA SER A 351 -29.54 18.36 -12.14
C SER A 351 -30.37 19.38 -11.35
N SER A 352 -30.04 19.65 -10.08
CA SER A 352 -30.76 20.65 -9.29
C SER A 352 -30.74 22.02 -9.97
N LYS A 353 -31.92 22.61 -10.13
CA LYS A 353 -32.13 23.96 -10.69
C LYS A 353 -32.38 25.01 -9.60
N ILE A 354 -32.31 24.62 -8.33
CA ILE A 354 -32.62 25.49 -7.20
C ILE A 354 -31.38 26.36 -6.92
N PRO A 355 -31.45 27.69 -7.11
CA PRO A 355 -30.35 28.58 -6.76
C PRO A 355 -30.15 28.63 -5.25
N VAL A 356 -28.91 28.87 -4.81
CA VAL A 356 -28.60 29.03 -3.40
C VAL A 356 -29.14 30.40 -2.94
N PRO A 357 -30.00 30.47 -1.91
CA PRO A 357 -30.48 31.75 -1.40
C PRO A 357 -29.32 32.70 -1.07
N GLY A 358 -29.44 33.95 -1.47
CA GLY A 358 -28.42 34.98 -1.24
C GLY A 358 -27.11 34.80 -2.00
N GLY A 359 -27.02 33.83 -2.94
CA GLY A 359 -25.83 33.64 -3.78
C GLY A 359 -24.65 32.99 -3.06
N GLY A 360 -24.87 32.30 -1.94
CA GLY A 360 -23.82 31.66 -1.15
C GLY A 360 -23.10 30.49 -1.84
N ILE A 361 -22.22 29.82 -1.09
CA ILE A 361 -21.47 28.66 -1.59
C ILE A 361 -22.42 27.49 -1.86
N HIS A 362 -22.34 26.90 -3.06
CA HIS A 362 -23.15 25.75 -3.44
C HIS A 362 -22.66 24.47 -2.73
N PRO A 363 -23.56 23.60 -2.23
CA PRO A 363 -23.17 22.34 -1.57
C PRO A 363 -22.26 21.44 -2.42
N LEU A 364 -22.53 21.37 -3.74
CA LEU A 364 -21.66 20.68 -4.71
C LEU A 364 -20.21 21.16 -4.66
N THR A 365 -19.97 22.48 -4.60
CA THR A 365 -18.61 23.05 -4.50
C THR A 365 -17.92 22.55 -3.25
N ARG A 366 -18.61 22.56 -2.11
CA ARG A 366 -18.06 22.08 -0.83
C ARG A 366 -17.71 20.60 -0.91
N TYR A 367 -18.64 19.78 -1.39
CA TYR A 367 -18.46 18.34 -1.51
C TYR A 367 -17.29 17.99 -2.43
N VAL A 368 -17.27 18.54 -3.65
CA VAL A 368 -16.25 18.24 -4.65
C VAL A 368 -14.87 18.69 -4.17
N MET A 369 -14.76 19.91 -3.65
CA MET A 369 -13.46 20.43 -3.21
C MET A 369 -12.96 19.76 -1.94
N ASN A 370 -13.83 19.30 -1.03
CA ASN A 370 -13.41 18.47 0.10
C ASN A 370 -12.87 17.12 -0.38
N TYR A 371 -13.56 16.48 -1.32
CA TYR A 371 -13.13 15.20 -1.87
C TYR A 371 -11.79 15.32 -2.62
N ILE A 372 -11.64 16.33 -3.49
CA ILE A 372 -10.39 16.57 -4.22
C ILE A 372 -9.24 16.95 -3.28
N ALA A 373 -9.51 17.70 -2.20
CA ALA A 373 -8.49 18.01 -1.19
C ALA A 373 -7.98 16.74 -0.48
N LEU A 374 -8.87 15.79 -0.17
CA LEU A 374 -8.45 14.50 0.41
C LEU A 374 -7.67 13.64 -0.60
N LEU A 375 -8.03 13.67 -1.89
CA LEU A 375 -7.25 12.98 -2.92
C LEU A 375 -5.83 13.53 -3.04
N ALA A 376 -5.62 14.82 -2.76
CA ALA A 376 -4.30 15.42 -2.81
C ALA A 376 -3.32 14.84 -1.79
N ASP A 377 -3.82 14.22 -0.71
CA ASP A 377 -2.98 13.54 0.29
C ASP A 377 -2.40 12.21 -0.25
N TYR A 378 -2.98 11.67 -1.32
CA TYR A 378 -2.54 10.45 -2.02
C TYR A 378 -1.84 10.80 -3.35
N SER A 379 -1.10 11.90 -3.40
CA SER A 379 -0.60 12.46 -4.66
C SER A 379 0.36 11.54 -5.40
N GLU A 380 1.18 10.77 -4.68
CA GLU A 380 2.12 9.82 -5.27
C GLU A 380 1.38 8.65 -5.91
N ALA A 381 0.52 7.97 -5.16
CA ALA A 381 -0.28 6.86 -5.67
C ALA A 381 -1.17 7.25 -6.85
N ILE A 382 -1.86 8.39 -6.76
CA ILE A 382 -2.70 8.88 -7.86
C ILE A 382 -1.82 9.24 -9.05
N GLY A 383 -0.66 9.88 -8.83
CA GLY A 383 0.32 10.19 -9.87
C GLY A 383 0.72 8.96 -10.67
N ASP A 384 1.09 7.88 -9.98
CA ASP A 384 1.43 6.60 -10.60
C ASP A 384 0.25 6.00 -11.37
N ILE A 385 -0.95 6.04 -10.78
CA ILE A 385 -2.17 5.49 -11.41
C ILE A 385 -2.56 6.27 -12.67
N VAL A 386 -2.37 7.58 -12.71
CA VAL A 386 -2.80 8.41 -13.85
C VAL A 386 -1.72 8.59 -14.92
N SER A 387 -0.46 8.19 -14.64
CA SER A 387 0.69 8.34 -15.56
C SER A 387 0.43 7.80 -16.98
N ASP A 388 -0.12 6.59 -17.07
CA ASP A 388 -0.46 5.92 -18.34
C ASP A 388 -1.93 6.08 -18.75
N TRP A 389 -2.68 6.97 -18.09
CA TRP A 389 -4.08 7.17 -18.43
C TRP A 389 -4.22 8.14 -19.61
N PRO A 390 -4.76 7.72 -20.77
CA PRO A 390 -5.06 8.64 -21.86
C PRO A 390 -6.04 9.75 -21.40
N GLN A 391 -5.53 10.98 -21.26
CA GLN A 391 -6.34 12.11 -20.85
C GLN A 391 -7.26 12.57 -21.99
N THR A 392 -8.50 12.94 -21.65
CA THR A 392 -9.26 13.89 -22.48
C THR A 392 -8.53 15.22 -22.45
N PRO A 393 -8.21 15.85 -23.59
CA PRO A 393 -7.41 17.05 -23.62
C PRO A 393 -8.12 18.16 -22.85
N VAL A 394 -7.57 18.54 -21.70
CA VAL A 394 -7.96 19.80 -21.05
C VAL A 394 -7.55 20.92 -22.00
N PRO A 395 -8.40 21.93 -22.26
CA PRO A 395 -8.00 23.06 -23.09
C PRO A 395 -6.67 23.62 -22.57
N GLU A 396 -5.65 23.71 -23.42
CA GLU A 396 -4.30 24.16 -23.02
C GLU A 396 -4.36 25.53 -22.31
N SER A 397 -5.34 26.35 -22.67
CA SER A 397 -5.62 27.65 -22.05
C SER A 397 -6.00 27.59 -20.58
N TYR A 398 -6.37 26.43 -20.03
CA TYR A 398 -6.73 26.28 -18.62
C TYR A 398 -5.50 26.17 -17.72
N TYR A 399 -4.40 25.57 -18.20
CA TYR A 399 -3.14 25.42 -17.45
C TYR A 399 -1.99 26.27 -17.91
N LYS A 400 -1.96 26.71 -19.18
CA LYS A 400 -0.90 27.60 -19.66
C LYS A 400 -1.02 28.96 -18.97
N SER A 401 0.03 29.30 -18.23
CA SER A 401 0.32 30.63 -17.74
C SER A 401 0.97 31.44 -18.87
N PRO A 402 0.71 32.75 -19.01
CA PRO A 402 1.45 33.60 -19.95
C PRO A 402 2.93 33.78 -19.58
N ILE A 403 3.34 33.33 -18.38
CA ILE A 403 4.60 33.72 -17.72
C ILE A 403 5.59 32.53 -17.56
N HIS A 404 5.18 31.29 -17.83
CA HIS A 404 6.05 30.11 -17.64
C HIS A 404 6.47 29.40 -18.94
N ASP A 405 7.76 29.06 -18.99
CA ASP A 405 8.51 28.37 -20.04
C ASP A 405 7.90 27.03 -20.46
N GLU A 406 8.08 26.65 -21.72
CA GLU A 406 7.74 25.34 -22.29
C GLU A 406 8.45 24.14 -21.60
N ASP A 407 9.38 24.41 -20.67
CA ASP A 407 10.33 23.44 -20.12
C ASP A 407 9.83 22.61 -18.92
N ASN A 408 8.66 22.92 -18.31
CA ASN A 408 8.12 22.09 -17.22
C ASN A 408 6.58 21.93 -17.27
N PRO A 409 6.06 20.93 -18.00
CA PRO A 409 4.62 20.70 -18.10
C PRO A 409 4.03 20.27 -16.75
N PRO A 410 2.75 20.61 -16.48
CA PRO A 410 2.08 20.17 -15.26
C PRO A 410 2.04 18.63 -15.19
N SER A 411 2.22 18.08 -13.99
CA SER A 411 2.16 16.64 -13.76
C SER A 411 0.79 16.07 -14.17
N GLU A 412 0.74 14.78 -14.50
CA GLU A 412 -0.51 14.12 -14.93
C GLU A 412 -1.61 14.21 -13.85
N ILE A 413 -1.22 14.12 -12.57
CA ILE A 413 -2.14 14.34 -11.44
C ILE A 413 -2.65 15.79 -11.40
N ALA A 414 -1.81 16.80 -11.62
CA ALA A 414 -2.25 18.19 -11.66
C ALA A 414 -3.28 18.41 -12.78
N LYS A 415 -3.01 17.88 -13.97
CA LYS A 415 -3.96 17.93 -15.10
C LYS A 415 -5.30 17.26 -14.74
N ARG A 416 -5.28 16.09 -14.09
CA ARG A 416 -6.50 15.37 -13.71
C ARG A 416 -7.28 16.07 -12.60
N LEU A 417 -6.64 16.52 -11.53
CA LEU A 417 -7.33 17.18 -10.42
C LEU A 417 -7.94 18.51 -10.85
N SER A 418 -7.22 19.31 -11.62
CA SER A 418 -7.84 20.56 -12.09
C SER A 418 -8.84 20.38 -13.22
N TRP A 419 -8.85 19.24 -13.93
CA TRP A 419 -9.98 18.89 -14.80
C TRP A 419 -11.25 18.71 -13.97
N LEU A 420 -11.18 17.99 -12.85
CA LEU A 420 -12.32 17.83 -11.94
C LEU A 420 -12.78 19.17 -11.35
N ILE A 421 -11.84 20.07 -11.02
CA ILE A 421 -12.15 21.43 -10.58
C ILE A 421 -12.84 22.22 -11.70
N LEU A 422 -12.35 22.13 -12.94
CA LEU A 422 -13.00 22.77 -14.09
C LEU A 422 -14.42 22.25 -14.30
N VAL A 423 -14.64 20.93 -14.21
CA VAL A 423 -15.97 20.32 -14.37
C VAL A 423 -16.97 20.90 -13.37
N VAL A 424 -16.58 21.05 -12.09
CA VAL A 424 -17.48 21.67 -11.10
C VAL A 424 -17.67 23.17 -11.37
N LEU A 425 -16.64 23.89 -11.79
CA LEU A 425 -16.74 25.32 -12.12
C LEU A 425 -17.67 25.58 -13.32
N CYS A 426 -17.56 24.81 -14.40
CA CYS A 426 -18.49 24.86 -15.54
C CYS A 426 -19.92 24.53 -15.11
N LYS A 427 -20.07 23.58 -14.17
CA LYS A 427 -21.40 23.22 -13.65
C LYS A 427 -22.02 24.37 -12.85
N LEU A 428 -21.21 25.10 -12.10
CA LEU A 428 -21.65 26.29 -11.35
C LEU A 428 -22.00 27.45 -12.28
N ASP A 429 -21.28 27.61 -13.40
CA ASP A 429 -21.59 28.61 -14.43
C ASP A 429 -23.01 28.42 -14.98
N GLY A 430 -23.36 27.19 -15.39
CA GLY A 430 -24.73 26.88 -15.80
C GLY A 430 -25.77 27.02 -14.69
N LYS A 431 -25.38 26.90 -13.40
CA LYS A 431 -26.29 27.17 -12.27
C LYS A 431 -26.49 28.66 -12.02
N ALA A 432 -25.53 29.50 -12.38
CA ALA A 432 -25.63 30.94 -12.24
C ALA A 432 -26.74 31.53 -13.14
N GLU A 433 -27.09 30.84 -14.24
CA GLU A 433 -28.19 31.22 -15.15
C GLU A 433 -29.58 31.12 -14.52
N PHE A 434 -29.75 30.39 -13.42
CA PHE A 434 -31.06 30.26 -12.74
C PHE A 434 -31.37 31.42 -11.79
N TYR A 435 -30.42 32.34 -11.53
CA TYR A 435 -30.72 33.56 -10.79
C TYR A 435 -31.38 34.58 -11.70
N LYS A 436 -32.44 35.22 -11.19
CA LYS A 436 -33.15 36.30 -11.91
C LYS A 436 -32.34 37.58 -12.02
N ASP A 437 -31.52 37.85 -11.00
CA ASP A 437 -30.67 39.04 -10.92
C ASP A 437 -29.25 38.69 -11.38
N VAL A 438 -28.79 39.38 -12.43
CA VAL A 438 -27.48 39.15 -13.05
C VAL A 438 -26.33 39.49 -12.09
N ALA A 439 -26.49 40.49 -11.22
CA ALA A 439 -25.48 40.80 -10.22
C ALA A 439 -25.37 39.68 -9.18
N LEU A 440 -26.50 39.08 -8.78
CA LEU A 440 -26.50 37.91 -7.89
C LEU A 440 -25.85 36.68 -8.55
N SER A 441 -26.04 36.46 -9.85
CA SER A 441 -25.31 35.43 -10.60
C SER A 441 -23.79 35.61 -10.49
N TYR A 442 -23.28 36.83 -10.69
CA TYR A 442 -21.85 37.11 -10.57
C TYR A 442 -21.34 36.98 -9.14
N LEU A 443 -22.12 37.41 -8.14
CA LEU A 443 -21.76 37.24 -6.74
C LEU A 443 -21.68 35.75 -6.34
N PHE A 444 -22.61 34.94 -6.84
CA PHE A 444 -22.59 33.49 -6.68
C PHE A 444 -21.32 32.86 -7.28
N LEU A 445 -20.93 33.26 -8.49
CA LEU A 445 -19.69 32.80 -9.11
C LEU A 445 -18.45 33.23 -8.32
N ALA A 446 -18.41 34.48 -7.85
CA ALA A 446 -17.31 34.98 -7.01
C ALA A 446 -17.18 34.17 -5.70
N ASN A 447 -18.29 33.95 -4.99
CA ASN A 447 -18.31 33.17 -3.74
C ASN A 447 -17.79 31.74 -3.92
N ASN A 448 -18.23 31.05 -4.97
CA ASN A 448 -17.82 29.67 -5.20
C ASN A 448 -16.38 29.58 -5.71
N MET A 449 -15.94 30.49 -6.57
CA MET A 449 -14.55 30.55 -7.03
C MET A 449 -13.61 30.89 -5.87
N GLN A 450 -13.97 31.85 -5.01
CA GLN A 450 -13.19 32.18 -3.81
C GLN A 450 -13.07 30.98 -2.89
N TYR A 451 -14.16 30.24 -2.67
CA TYR A 451 -14.11 29.02 -1.88
C TYR A 451 -13.14 27.98 -2.47
N VAL A 452 -13.15 27.78 -3.79
CA VAL A 452 -12.21 26.89 -4.49
C VAL A 452 -10.76 27.36 -4.28
N VAL A 453 -10.47 28.64 -4.51
CA VAL A 453 -9.13 29.23 -4.32
C VAL A 453 -8.64 29.05 -2.89
N VAL A 454 -9.47 29.39 -1.90
CA VAL A 454 -9.13 29.24 -0.47
C VAL A 454 -8.89 27.77 -0.11
N LYS A 455 -9.72 26.85 -0.63
CA LYS A 455 -9.55 25.41 -0.37
C LYS A 455 -8.25 24.87 -0.97
N VAL A 456 -7.92 25.26 -2.20
CA VAL A 456 -6.65 24.90 -2.85
C VAL A 456 -5.47 25.43 -2.05
N ARG A 457 -5.50 26.71 -1.66
CA ARG A 457 -4.43 27.34 -0.87
C ARG A 457 -4.19 26.66 0.48
N LYS A 458 -5.25 26.15 1.12
CA LYS A 458 -5.22 25.54 2.46
C LYS A 458 -4.99 24.01 2.46
N SER A 459 -4.76 23.37 1.32
CA SER A 459 -4.56 21.92 1.22
C SER A 459 -3.34 21.57 0.37
N ASN A 460 -3.00 20.29 0.30
CA ASN A 460 -1.90 19.79 -0.52
C ASN A 460 -2.10 20.07 -2.03
N LEU A 461 -3.31 20.44 -2.45
CA LEU A 461 -3.59 20.95 -3.79
C LEU A 461 -2.72 22.15 -4.19
N ARG A 462 -2.30 22.99 -3.24
CA ARG A 462 -1.39 24.12 -3.51
C ARG A 462 -0.09 23.66 -4.18
N PHE A 463 0.50 22.57 -3.68
CA PHE A 463 1.76 22.03 -4.19
C PHE A 463 1.57 21.32 -5.54
N ILE A 464 0.40 20.70 -5.74
CA ILE A 464 0.09 19.99 -6.99
C ILE A 464 -0.24 20.96 -8.12
N LEU A 465 -1.05 22.00 -7.85
CA LEU A 465 -1.56 22.91 -8.87
C LEU A 465 -0.63 24.11 -9.13
N GLY A 466 0.15 24.52 -8.13
CA GLY A 466 1.09 25.63 -8.23
C GLY A 466 0.48 27.02 -8.04
N GLU A 467 1.35 28.00 -7.78
CA GLU A 467 0.99 29.40 -7.52
C GLU A 467 0.35 30.09 -8.74
N ASP A 468 0.81 29.77 -9.95
CA ASP A 468 0.26 30.33 -11.18
C ASP A 468 -1.22 30.01 -11.36
N TRP A 469 -1.61 28.77 -11.04
CA TRP A 469 -3.01 28.36 -11.06
C TRP A 469 -3.83 29.17 -10.06
N LEU A 470 -3.30 29.38 -8.84
CA LEU A 470 -3.94 30.20 -7.81
C LEU A 470 -4.13 31.65 -8.25
N LEU A 471 -3.06 32.31 -8.71
CA LEU A 471 -3.08 33.70 -9.16
C LEU A 471 -4.10 33.91 -10.29
N LYS A 472 -4.16 32.98 -11.25
CA LYS A 472 -5.13 33.02 -12.34
C LYS A 472 -6.58 32.96 -11.85
N HIS A 473 -6.87 32.09 -10.89
CA HIS A 473 -8.23 31.94 -10.36
C HIS A 473 -8.59 33.09 -9.39
N GLU A 474 -7.63 33.65 -8.65
CA GLU A 474 -7.80 34.89 -7.88
C GLU A 474 -8.15 36.09 -8.78
N MET A 475 -7.46 36.25 -9.91
CA MET A 475 -7.83 37.27 -10.90
C MET A 475 -9.25 37.05 -11.42
N LYS A 476 -9.68 35.80 -11.58
CA LYS A 476 -11.05 35.48 -12.00
C LYS A 476 -12.09 35.85 -10.93
N VAL A 477 -11.79 35.65 -9.64
CA VAL A 477 -12.62 36.15 -8.53
C VAL A 477 -12.80 37.66 -8.63
N LYS A 478 -11.70 38.40 -8.80
CA LYS A 478 -11.73 39.87 -8.95
C LYS A 478 -12.54 40.33 -10.17
N GLU A 479 -12.47 39.59 -11.27
CA GLU A 479 -13.29 39.84 -12.47
C GLU A 479 -14.79 39.68 -12.16
N TYR A 480 -15.18 38.61 -11.48
CA TYR A 480 -16.58 38.39 -11.08
C TYR A 480 -17.08 39.46 -10.11
N VAL A 481 -16.27 39.84 -9.12
CA VAL A 481 -16.58 40.94 -8.20
C VAL A 481 -16.80 42.24 -8.95
N THR A 482 -15.91 42.61 -9.87
CA THR A 482 -16.03 43.83 -10.67
C THR A 482 -17.33 43.85 -11.49
N LYS A 483 -17.71 42.70 -12.07
CA LYS A 483 -18.99 42.57 -12.81
C LYS A 483 -20.20 42.68 -11.88
N TYR A 484 -20.16 42.03 -10.71
CA TYR A 484 -21.18 42.18 -9.68
C TYR A 484 -21.37 43.65 -9.30
N GLU A 485 -20.29 44.35 -8.94
CA GLU A 485 -20.35 45.75 -8.51
C GLU A 485 -20.94 46.64 -9.60
N ARG A 486 -20.47 46.45 -10.85
CA ARG A 486 -20.97 47.20 -12.01
C ARG A 486 -22.47 46.96 -12.21
N MET A 487 -22.92 45.71 -12.17
CA MET A 487 -24.33 45.40 -12.43
C MET A 487 -25.23 45.86 -11.28
N ALA A 488 -24.85 45.59 -10.03
CA ALA A 488 -25.70 45.84 -8.87
C ALA A 488 -25.79 47.33 -8.51
N TRP A 489 -24.74 48.11 -8.75
CA TRP A 489 -24.64 49.50 -8.31
C TRP A 489 -24.58 50.51 -9.47
N SER A 490 -24.76 50.06 -10.72
CA SER A 490 -24.76 50.94 -11.91
C SER A 490 -25.78 52.07 -11.80
N LYS A 491 -27.03 51.77 -11.41
CA LYS A 491 -28.09 52.77 -11.29
C LYS A 491 -27.77 53.79 -10.21
N VAL A 492 -27.31 53.34 -9.04
CA VAL A 492 -26.85 54.21 -7.94
C VAL A 492 -25.74 55.14 -8.42
N LEU A 493 -24.71 54.61 -9.08
CA LEU A 493 -23.62 55.43 -9.61
C LEU A 493 -24.10 56.41 -10.70
N SER A 494 -25.05 56.02 -11.55
CA SER A 494 -25.60 56.89 -12.61
C SER A 494 -26.51 57.99 -12.07
N SER A 495 -27.11 57.78 -10.89
CA SER A 495 -27.94 58.79 -10.21
C SER A 495 -27.10 59.90 -9.57
N ILE A 496 -25.76 59.72 -9.46
CA ILE A 496 -24.84 60.76 -9.02
C ILE A 496 -24.42 61.59 -10.23
N PRO A 497 -24.87 62.86 -10.35
CA PRO A 497 -24.57 63.71 -11.50
C PRO A 497 -23.09 64.11 -11.59
N GLU A 498 -22.48 64.03 -12.78
CA GLU A 498 -21.10 64.50 -13.02
C GLU A 498 -20.98 66.04 -12.97
N ASN A 499 -21.98 66.74 -13.52
CA ASN A 499 -22.06 68.21 -13.54
C ASN A 499 -23.43 68.67 -13.03
N PRO A 500 -23.66 68.67 -11.71
CA PRO A 500 -24.96 68.98 -11.15
C PRO A 500 -25.21 70.49 -11.25
N THR A 501 -26.45 70.88 -11.57
CA THR A 501 -26.91 72.28 -11.46
C THR A 501 -27.80 72.42 -10.22
N VAL A 502 -27.93 73.65 -9.71
CA VAL A 502 -28.69 73.92 -8.49
C VAL A 502 -30.16 73.55 -8.67
N GLU A 503 -30.73 73.78 -9.85
CA GLU A 503 -32.15 73.52 -10.13
C GLU A 503 -32.50 72.03 -10.09
N LYS A 504 -31.57 71.17 -10.50
CA LYS A 504 -31.76 69.71 -10.56
C LYS A 504 -31.24 68.97 -9.33
N ALA A 505 -30.56 69.67 -8.41
CA ALA A 505 -29.94 69.03 -7.25
C ALA A 505 -30.94 68.26 -6.39
N SER A 506 -32.13 68.84 -6.14
CA SER A 506 -33.21 68.18 -5.39
C SER A 506 -33.67 66.88 -6.06
N GLU A 507 -33.92 66.91 -7.38
CA GLU A 507 -34.34 65.73 -8.15
C GLU A 507 -33.27 64.63 -8.14
N ASN A 508 -31.99 65.03 -8.29
CA ASN A 508 -30.86 64.10 -8.27
C ASN A 508 -30.70 63.42 -6.90
N PHE A 509 -30.87 64.14 -5.78
CA PHE A 509 -30.85 63.52 -4.45
C PHE A 509 -32.01 62.54 -4.24
N GLN A 510 -33.22 62.88 -4.71
CA GLN A 510 -34.36 61.96 -4.63
C GLN A 510 -34.13 60.70 -5.46
N GLY A 511 -33.64 60.85 -6.69
CA GLY A 511 -33.26 59.73 -7.55
C GLY A 511 -32.21 58.84 -6.90
N PHE A 512 -31.16 59.43 -6.33
CA PHE A 512 -30.14 58.69 -5.59
C PHE A 512 -30.72 57.91 -4.41
N ASN A 513 -31.58 58.54 -3.59
CA ASN A 513 -32.19 57.87 -2.44
C ASN A 513 -32.98 56.63 -2.85
N VAL A 514 -33.76 56.71 -3.93
CA VAL A 514 -34.57 55.58 -4.44
C VAL A 514 -33.67 54.44 -4.92
N GLU A 515 -32.69 54.75 -5.76
CA GLU A 515 -31.79 53.73 -6.32
C GLU A 515 -30.90 53.10 -5.24
N PHE A 516 -30.44 53.89 -4.27
CA PHE A 516 -29.64 53.38 -3.14
C PHE A 516 -30.47 52.47 -2.23
N ASP A 517 -31.70 52.85 -1.89
CA ASP A 517 -32.60 52.02 -1.07
C ASP A 517 -32.91 50.68 -1.73
N GLU A 518 -33.18 50.69 -3.04
CA GLU A 518 -33.44 49.47 -3.80
C GLU A 518 -32.21 48.56 -3.79
N ALA A 519 -31.04 49.09 -4.12
CA ALA A 519 -29.78 48.33 -4.13
C ALA A 519 -29.44 47.79 -2.74
N PHE A 520 -29.50 48.63 -1.69
CA PHE A 520 -29.22 48.24 -0.32
C PHE A 520 -30.15 47.11 0.14
N ARG A 521 -31.46 47.23 -0.09
CA ARG A 521 -32.44 46.21 0.31
C ARG A 521 -32.16 44.86 -0.33
N MET A 522 -31.77 44.84 -1.61
CA MET A 522 -31.39 43.60 -2.30
C MET A 522 -30.11 43.01 -1.70
N GLN A 523 -29.09 43.83 -1.52
CA GLN A 523 -27.76 43.44 -1.04
C GLN A 523 -27.74 42.99 0.42
N TYR A 524 -28.68 43.48 1.23
CA TYR A 524 -28.89 43.05 2.60
C TYR A 524 -29.29 41.56 2.68
N LEU A 525 -30.00 41.06 1.66
CA LEU A 525 -30.42 39.65 1.58
C LEU A 525 -29.33 38.73 1.00
N TRP A 526 -28.28 39.30 0.41
CA TRP A 526 -27.21 38.55 -0.24
C TRP A 526 -26.09 38.23 0.75
N VAL A 527 -25.30 37.20 0.44
CA VAL A 527 -24.30 36.66 1.36
C VAL A 527 -22.96 36.54 0.66
N VAL A 528 -21.91 37.06 1.28
CA VAL A 528 -20.51 36.71 0.98
C VAL A 528 -19.94 36.02 2.22
N PRO A 529 -19.77 34.67 2.18
CA PRO A 529 -19.30 33.93 3.34
C PRO A 529 -17.85 34.22 3.72
N ASP A 530 -16.99 34.47 2.74
CA ASP A 530 -15.57 34.76 2.96
C ASP A 530 -15.39 36.19 3.48
N LEU A 531 -14.83 36.34 4.68
CA LEU A 531 -14.73 37.62 5.36
C LEU A 531 -13.82 38.61 4.63
N GLU A 532 -12.67 38.13 4.14
CA GLU A 532 -11.71 38.94 3.41
C GLU A 532 -12.34 39.48 2.12
N LEU A 533 -12.90 38.60 1.29
CA LEU A 533 -13.61 39.01 0.07
C LEU A 533 -14.76 39.97 0.36
N ARG A 534 -15.54 39.72 1.41
CA ARG A 534 -16.66 40.60 1.80
C ARG A 534 -16.16 42.00 2.16
N ASN A 535 -15.07 42.09 2.91
CA ASN A 535 -14.50 43.37 3.32
C ASN A 535 -13.90 44.11 2.12
N GLU A 536 -13.18 43.42 1.22
CA GLU A 536 -12.67 44.01 -0.02
C GLU A 536 -13.79 44.61 -0.89
N ILE A 537 -14.91 43.89 -1.05
CA ILE A 537 -16.09 44.38 -1.78
C ILE A 537 -16.66 45.63 -1.10
N LYS A 538 -16.81 45.62 0.23
CA LYS A 538 -17.33 46.77 0.99
C LYS A 538 -16.43 47.99 0.84
N GLU A 539 -15.12 47.82 0.97
CA GLU A 539 -14.15 48.90 0.81
C GLU A 539 -14.16 49.48 -0.61
N SER A 540 -14.22 48.61 -1.63
CA SER A 540 -14.36 49.01 -3.03
C SER A 540 -15.65 49.83 -3.28
N LEU A 541 -16.79 49.38 -2.75
CA LEU A 541 -18.06 50.08 -2.89
C LEU A 541 -18.07 51.42 -2.15
N VAL A 542 -17.53 51.48 -0.93
CA VAL A 542 -17.36 52.74 -0.19
C VAL A 542 -16.50 53.71 -1.01
N SER A 543 -15.37 53.25 -1.55
CA SER A 543 -14.49 54.07 -2.40
C SER A 543 -15.21 54.58 -3.66
N LYS A 544 -16.01 53.75 -4.33
CA LYS A 544 -16.68 54.12 -5.60
C LYS A 544 -17.91 55.00 -5.41
N ILE A 545 -18.71 54.75 -4.38
CA ILE A 545 -20.00 55.40 -4.17
C ILE A 545 -19.84 56.62 -3.24
N VAL A 546 -19.27 56.42 -2.05
CA VAL A 546 -19.20 57.48 -1.03
C VAL A 546 -18.28 58.61 -1.48
N PHE A 547 -17.17 58.31 -2.16
CA PHE A 547 -16.28 59.34 -2.69
C PHE A 547 -17.01 60.28 -3.67
N LYS A 548 -17.67 59.73 -4.70
CA LYS A 548 -18.43 60.51 -5.68
C LYS A 548 -19.62 61.24 -5.05
N TYR A 549 -20.35 60.56 -4.16
CA TYR A 549 -21.48 61.15 -3.47
C TYR A 549 -21.06 62.31 -2.57
N ARG A 550 -19.90 62.22 -1.90
CA ARG A 550 -19.39 63.28 -1.01
C ARG A 550 -19.17 64.59 -1.76
N GLU A 551 -18.60 64.55 -2.95
CA GLU A 551 -18.39 65.76 -3.77
C GLU A 551 -19.72 66.42 -4.13
N PHE A 552 -20.72 65.61 -4.54
CA PHE A 552 -22.07 66.09 -4.83
C PHE A 552 -22.76 66.66 -3.57
N TYR A 553 -22.69 65.93 -2.45
CA TYR A 553 -23.27 66.32 -1.16
C TYR A 553 -22.72 67.66 -0.66
N VAL A 554 -21.39 67.81 -0.59
CA VAL A 554 -20.76 69.04 -0.08
C VAL A 554 -21.15 70.26 -0.92
N LYS A 555 -21.27 70.10 -2.24
CA LYS A 555 -21.55 71.19 -3.16
C LYS A 555 -23.01 71.67 -3.12
N PHE A 556 -23.98 70.79 -2.86
CA PHE A 556 -25.41 71.11 -3.00
C PHE A 556 -26.26 70.94 -1.73
N ARG A 557 -25.68 70.57 -0.58
CA ARG A 557 -26.44 70.31 0.66
C ARG A 557 -27.26 71.49 1.21
N VAL A 558 -26.81 72.72 0.97
CA VAL A 558 -27.39 73.91 1.62
C VAL A 558 -28.81 74.16 1.11
N GLY A 559 -29.80 74.11 2.00
CA GLY A 559 -31.21 74.35 1.68
C GLY A 559 -31.98 73.12 1.16
N LEU A 560 -31.37 71.93 1.20
CA LEU A 560 -31.99 70.66 0.77
C LEU A 560 -32.11 69.63 1.90
N ASP A 561 -32.08 70.08 3.17
CA ASP A 561 -32.10 69.20 4.35
C ASP A 561 -33.32 68.26 4.40
N SER A 562 -34.46 68.68 3.84
CA SER A 562 -35.67 67.84 3.77
C SER A 562 -35.64 66.78 2.66
N VAL A 563 -34.69 66.87 1.73
CA VAL A 563 -34.57 66.00 0.55
C VAL A 563 -33.40 65.01 0.70
N ILE A 564 -32.34 65.43 1.38
CA ILE A 564 -31.15 64.63 1.59
C ILE A 564 -31.41 63.66 2.75
N ARG A 565 -31.46 62.36 2.43
CA ARG A 565 -31.72 61.31 3.41
C ARG A 565 -30.45 60.72 4.03
N TYR A 566 -29.34 60.78 3.30
CA TYR A 566 -28.08 60.15 3.69
C TYR A 566 -26.94 61.16 3.66
N SER A 567 -26.21 61.27 4.75
CA SER A 567 -24.86 61.85 4.73
C SER A 567 -23.85 60.85 4.15
N PRO A 568 -22.67 61.30 3.68
CA PRO A 568 -21.60 60.38 3.26
C PRO A 568 -21.20 59.38 4.36
N GLU A 569 -21.30 59.78 5.62
CA GLU A 569 -21.03 58.94 6.79
C GLU A 569 -22.13 57.88 6.98
N ASP A 570 -23.41 58.24 6.81
CA ASP A 570 -24.52 57.28 6.87
C ASP A 570 -24.34 56.21 5.77
N LEU A 571 -24.02 56.62 4.53
CA LEU A 571 -23.80 55.67 3.44
C LEU A 571 -22.70 54.66 3.75
N LYS A 572 -21.64 55.09 4.44
CA LYS A 572 -20.57 54.19 4.87
C LYS A 572 -21.07 53.16 5.89
N GLU A 573 -21.93 53.58 6.82
CA GLU A 573 -22.55 52.69 7.81
C GLU A 573 -23.50 51.68 7.13
N TYR A 574 -24.38 52.12 6.24
CA TYR A 574 -25.26 51.22 5.47
C TYR A 574 -24.45 50.21 4.63
N LEU A 575 -23.43 50.67 3.90
CA LEU A 575 -22.55 49.78 3.12
C LEU A 575 -21.73 48.82 4.01
N SER A 576 -21.60 49.07 5.31
CA SER A 576 -20.96 48.12 6.22
C SER A 576 -21.86 46.92 6.56
N GLU A 577 -23.18 47.03 6.34
CA GLU A 577 -24.17 46.01 6.72
C GLU A 577 -24.61 45.09 5.56
N ILE A 578 -24.26 45.41 4.32
CA ILE A 578 -24.58 44.55 3.17
C ILE A 578 -23.81 43.22 3.19
N LEU A 579 -24.28 42.26 2.40
CA LEU A 579 -23.60 40.98 2.13
C LEU A 579 -23.42 40.05 3.35
N ARG A 580 -24.08 40.35 4.48
CA ARG A 580 -24.09 39.52 5.69
C ARG A 580 -25.18 38.44 5.67
N GLY A 581 -26.23 38.63 4.88
CA GLY A 581 -27.46 37.84 4.91
C GLY A 581 -28.37 38.15 6.10
N PRO A 582 -29.65 37.72 6.04
CA PRO A 582 -30.67 38.04 7.05
C PRO A 582 -30.40 37.45 8.44
N ASP A 583 -29.62 36.36 8.53
CA ASP A 583 -29.32 35.70 9.81
C ASP A 583 -27.98 36.10 10.43
N GLY A 584 -27.19 36.95 9.75
CA GLY A 584 -25.82 37.31 10.13
C GLY A 584 -24.94 36.06 10.28
N VAL A 585 -24.08 35.77 9.30
CA VAL A 585 -23.14 34.63 9.35
C VAL A 585 -22.54 34.51 10.76
N LYS A 586 -23.02 33.53 11.55
CA LYS A 586 -22.40 33.18 12.82
C LYS A 586 -21.05 32.61 12.45
N ASP A 587 -20.00 33.34 12.75
CA ASP A 587 -18.63 32.89 12.57
C ASP A 587 -18.48 31.52 13.27
N SER A 588 -18.22 30.49 12.46
CA SER A 588 -17.91 29.13 12.89
C SER A 588 -16.64 28.67 12.22
#